data_AF-K1UBI1-F1
#
_entry.id   AF-K1UBI1-F1
#
_cell.length_a   1.000
_cell.length_b   1.000
_cell.length_c   1.000
_cell.angle_alpha   90.00
_cell.angle_beta   90.00
_cell.angle_gamma   90.00
#
_symmetry.space_group_name_H-M   'P 1'
#
loop_
_entity.id
_entity.type
_entity.pdbx_description
1 polymer ?
#
loop_
_entity_poly.entity_id
_entity_poly.type
_entity_poly.pdbx_seq_one_letter_code
_entity_poly.pdbx_strand_id
1 'polypeptide(L)'
;MKNKKIVILCIPIIVVVLILVGFTMVFSKENIQKNVDGVKFDKKWNRIMAREINKNKINLKVDGRTIECNGETPYMTNKMELMIPISVISDAFNCAKNVYNGKEILIEKGSNKATLYFGKKNIKFNENNYKISNGAKKINDSIYVSAKVFSKYLNYSYKWNSKSNTASFTNTA
;
A
#
# COMPACT_ATOMS: atom_id res chain seq x y z
N MET A 1 25.95 55.42 34.40
CA MET A 1 24.47 55.28 34.32
C MET A 1 23.94 54.69 33.00
N LYS A 2 24.75 54.57 31.93
CA LYS A 2 24.31 54.09 30.60
C LYS A 2 24.09 52.57 30.53
N ASN A 3 24.91 51.79 31.24
CA ASN A 3 24.93 50.32 31.18
C ASN A 3 23.71 49.68 31.88
N LYS A 4 23.20 50.29 32.97
CA LYS A 4 22.00 49.81 33.69
C LYS A 4 20.72 49.94 32.85
N LYS A 5 20.61 50.99 32.03
CA LYS A 5 19.45 51.20 31.13
C LYS A 5 19.46 50.19 29.98
N ILE A 6 20.64 49.84 29.45
CA ILE A 6 20.77 48.81 28.41
C ILE A 6 20.39 47.43 28.97
N VAL A 7 20.86 47.08 30.17
CA VAL A 7 20.52 45.80 30.82
C VAL A 7 19.01 45.67 31.07
N ILE A 8 18.35 46.72 31.56
CA ILE A 8 16.90 46.71 31.82
C ILE A 8 16.08 46.53 30.52
N LEU A 9 16.56 47.07 29.39
CA LEU A 9 15.87 46.99 28.11
C LEU A 9 16.09 45.64 27.39
N CYS A 10 17.23 44.97 27.64
CA CYS A 10 17.53 43.65 27.09
C CYS A 10 16.79 42.50 27.78
N ILE A 11 16.50 42.60 29.08
CA ILE A 11 15.78 41.56 29.85
C ILE A 11 14.43 41.17 29.23
N PRO A 12 13.50 42.10 28.91
CA PRO A 12 12.21 41.72 28.33
C PRO A 12 12.36 41.11 26.92
N ILE A 13 13.35 41.56 26.15
CA ILE A 13 13.64 41.01 24.82
C ILE A 13 14.11 39.55 24.94
N ILE A 14 14.99 39.25 25.90
CA ILE A 14 15.45 37.89 26.17
C ILE A 14 14.28 37.00 26.60
N VAL A 15 13.38 37.50 27.44
CA VAL A 15 12.19 36.75 27.87
C VAL A 15 11.26 36.45 26.68
N VAL A 16 11.03 37.41 25.78
CA VAL A 16 10.23 37.19 24.57
C VAL A 16 10.87 36.17 23.63
N VAL A 17 12.19 36.21 23.46
CA VAL A 17 12.92 35.21 22.66
C VAL A 17 12.82 33.83 23.28
N LEU A 18 12.94 33.70 24.61
CA LEU A 18 12.78 32.43 25.31
C LEU A 18 11.35 31.88 25.19
N ILE A 19 10.33 32.74 25.23
CA ILE A 19 8.94 32.35 25.00
C ILE A 19 8.76 31.85 23.56
N LEU A 20 9.30 32.55 22.56
CA LEU A 20 9.20 32.15 21.15
C LEU A 20 9.90 30.81 20.89
N VAL A 21 11.08 30.58 21.47
CA VAL A 21 11.81 29.30 21.37
C VAL A 21 11.07 28.18 22.11
N GLY A 22 10.52 28.46 23.28
CA GLY A 22 9.65 27.51 23.99
C GLY A 22 8.40 27.16 23.18
N PHE A 23 7.82 28.14 22.49
CA PHE A 23 6.68 27.94 21.61
C PHE A 23 7.05 27.08 20.39
N THR A 24 8.19 27.28 19.74
CA THR A 24 8.60 26.43 18.61
C THR A 24 8.98 25.00 19.02
N MET A 25 9.42 24.78 20.27
CA MET A 25 9.59 23.42 20.83
C MET A 25 8.25 22.75 21.16
N VAL A 26 7.33 23.44 21.82
CA VAL A 26 6.00 22.89 22.19
C VAL A 26 5.12 22.66 20.96
N PHE A 27 5.26 23.49 19.92
CA PHE A 27 4.56 23.37 18.64
C PHE A 27 5.43 22.79 17.52
N SER A 28 6.53 22.11 17.86
CA SER A 28 7.13 21.17 16.92
C SER A 28 6.08 20.12 16.63
N LYS A 29 5.34 20.34 15.54
CA LYS A 29 4.44 19.36 14.94
C LYS A 29 5.22 18.06 14.93
N GLU A 30 4.86 17.16 15.83
CA GLU A 30 5.02 15.74 15.56
C GLU A 30 4.34 15.56 14.21
N ASN A 31 5.15 15.48 13.16
CA ASN A 31 4.70 14.94 11.92
C ASN A 31 4.35 13.51 12.28
N ILE A 32 3.08 13.30 12.65
CA ILE A 32 2.46 11.98 12.71
C ILE A 32 2.46 11.51 11.26
N GLN A 33 3.64 11.08 10.80
CA GLN A 33 3.72 10.05 9.80
C GLN A 33 2.89 8.92 10.39
N LYS A 34 1.68 8.73 9.89
CA LYS A 34 0.95 7.47 10.05
C LYS A 34 1.70 6.38 9.28
N ASN A 35 2.96 6.14 9.62
CA ASN A 35 3.59 4.83 9.51
C ASN A 35 3.10 4.05 10.74
N VAL A 36 1.80 3.75 10.75
CA VAL A 36 1.32 2.67 11.58
C VAL A 36 1.77 1.43 10.82
N ASP A 37 2.99 0.98 11.08
CA ASP A 37 3.42 -0.37 10.76
C ASP A 37 2.29 -1.29 11.22
N GLY A 38 1.61 -1.89 10.24
CA GLY A 38 0.29 -2.46 10.41
C GLY A 38 0.25 -3.36 11.65
N VAL A 39 -0.66 -3.04 12.57
CA VAL A 39 -0.95 -3.84 13.76
C VAL A 39 -1.02 -5.30 13.31
N LYS A 40 -0.02 -6.10 13.71
CA LYS A 40 -0.04 -7.55 13.46
C LYS A 40 -1.06 -8.16 14.40
N PHE A 41 -2.32 -8.16 13.98
CA PHE A 41 -3.37 -8.84 14.71
C PHE A 41 -3.07 -10.34 14.78
N ASP A 42 -3.57 -10.98 15.85
CA ASP A 42 -3.52 -12.42 16.02
C ASP A 42 -3.97 -13.14 14.73
N LYS A 43 -3.31 -14.26 14.40
CA LYS A 43 -3.64 -15.08 13.22
C LYS A 43 -5.12 -15.49 13.21
N LYS A 44 -5.72 -15.69 14.39
CA LYS A 44 -7.16 -15.98 14.52
C LYS A 44 -8.02 -14.79 14.08
N TRP A 45 -7.66 -13.58 14.50
CA TRP A 45 -8.34 -12.34 14.10
C TRP A 45 -8.27 -12.10 12.60
N ASN A 46 -7.08 -12.20 11.99
CA ASN A 46 -6.91 -12.01 10.54
C ASN A 46 -7.77 -12.98 9.73
N ARG A 47 -7.92 -14.23 10.20
CA ARG A 47 -8.80 -15.22 9.57
C ARG A 47 -10.28 -14.85 9.70
N ILE A 48 -10.72 -14.33 10.85
CA ILE A 48 -12.11 -13.87 11.04
C ILE A 48 -12.39 -12.68 10.13
N MET A 49 -11.48 -11.69 10.10
CA MET A 49 -11.61 -10.50 9.26
C MET A 49 -11.63 -10.86 7.76
N ALA A 50 -10.72 -11.72 7.31
CA ALA A 50 -10.70 -12.16 5.92
C ALA A 50 -12.00 -12.88 5.53
N ARG A 51 -12.55 -13.72 6.41
CA ARG A 51 -13.85 -14.37 6.19
C ARG A 51 -14.97 -13.34 6.08
N GLU A 52 -15.00 -12.35 6.97
CA GLU A 52 -16.04 -11.31 6.95
C GLU A 52 -15.96 -10.47 5.68
N ILE A 53 -14.76 -10.04 5.29
CA ILE A 53 -14.50 -9.29 4.04
C ILE A 53 -14.98 -10.08 2.81
N ASN A 54 -14.70 -11.38 2.77
CA ASN A 54 -15.03 -12.24 1.64
C ASN A 54 -16.50 -12.67 1.58
N LYS A 55 -17.33 -12.40 2.60
CA LYS A 55 -18.78 -12.63 2.53
C LYS A 55 -19.46 -11.73 1.49
N ASN A 56 -18.90 -10.55 1.26
CA ASN A 56 -19.42 -9.54 0.34
C ASN A 56 -18.47 -9.35 -0.85
N LYS A 57 -19.00 -8.88 -2.00
CA LYS A 57 -18.17 -8.49 -3.16
C LYS A 57 -17.12 -7.48 -2.71
N ILE A 58 -15.84 -7.76 -3.02
CA ILE A 58 -14.77 -6.78 -2.88
C ILE A 58 -14.80 -5.89 -4.13
N ASN A 59 -15.00 -4.59 -3.92
CA ASN A 59 -14.99 -3.62 -5.00
C ASN A 59 -13.55 -3.24 -5.35
N LEU A 60 -13.23 -3.23 -6.63
CA LEU A 60 -11.93 -2.80 -7.14
C LEU A 60 -12.08 -1.44 -7.82
N LYS A 61 -11.32 -0.44 -7.37
CA LYS A 61 -11.21 0.86 -8.03
C LYS A 61 -9.77 1.11 -8.44
N VAL A 62 -9.53 1.46 -9.70
CA VAL A 62 -8.20 1.83 -10.19
C VAL A 62 -8.30 3.14 -10.96
N ASP A 63 -7.49 4.12 -10.56
CA ASP A 63 -7.46 5.46 -11.15
C ASP A 63 -8.85 6.12 -11.21
N GLY A 64 -9.62 5.95 -10.14
CA GLY A 64 -10.98 6.47 -10.01
C GLY A 64 -12.08 5.64 -10.70
N ARG A 65 -11.71 4.71 -11.59
CA ARG A 65 -12.65 3.82 -12.30
C ARG A 65 -13.02 2.62 -11.43
N THR A 66 -14.30 2.26 -11.41
CA THR A 66 -14.72 0.95 -10.87
C THR A 66 -14.42 -0.12 -11.91
N ILE A 67 -13.75 -1.19 -11.49
CA ILE A 67 -13.38 -2.31 -12.36
C ILE A 67 -14.41 -3.42 -12.17
N GLU A 68 -15.11 -3.77 -13.23
CA GLU A 68 -16.02 -4.91 -13.20
C GLU A 68 -15.25 -6.23 -13.26
N CYS A 69 -15.57 -7.11 -12.32
CA CYS A 69 -14.96 -8.42 -12.18
C CYS A 69 -16.01 -9.46 -12.54
N ASN A 70 -16.13 -9.77 -13.84
CA ASN A 70 -17.10 -10.73 -14.35
C ASN A 70 -16.56 -12.15 -14.13
N GLY A 71 -17.30 -12.97 -13.38
CA GLY A 71 -16.91 -14.35 -13.04
C GLY A 71 -16.00 -14.42 -11.80
N GLU A 72 -14.72 -14.10 -11.96
CA GLU A 72 -13.73 -14.16 -10.87
C GLU A 72 -13.66 -12.83 -10.14
N THR A 73 -13.81 -12.82 -8.81
CA THR A 73 -13.75 -11.61 -7.99
C THR A 73 -12.50 -11.58 -7.11
N PRO A 74 -12.01 -10.38 -6.72
CA PRO A 74 -10.93 -10.27 -5.76
C PRO A 74 -11.31 -10.90 -4.42
N TYR A 75 -10.32 -11.46 -3.71
CA TYR A 75 -10.53 -12.02 -2.38
C TYR A 75 -9.40 -11.65 -1.41
N MET A 76 -9.72 -11.64 -0.12
CA MET A 76 -8.79 -11.39 0.97
C MET A 76 -8.27 -12.72 1.53
N THR A 77 -6.96 -12.91 1.59
CA THR A 77 -6.37 -14.09 2.24
C THR A 77 -6.43 -13.99 3.77
N ASN A 78 -6.28 -15.12 4.48
CA ASN A 78 -6.16 -15.15 5.95
C ASN A 78 -4.96 -14.37 6.52
N LYS A 79 -4.06 -13.85 5.65
CA LYS A 79 -2.93 -12.98 6.03
C LYS A 79 -3.23 -11.51 5.74
N MET A 80 -4.50 -11.15 5.50
CA MET A 80 -4.93 -9.80 5.13
C MET A 80 -4.24 -9.27 3.87
N GLU A 81 -3.98 -10.18 2.92
CA GLU A 81 -3.42 -9.84 1.60
C GLU A 81 -4.50 -10.02 0.54
N LEU A 82 -4.81 -8.92 -0.16
CA LEU A 82 -5.75 -8.88 -1.27
C LEU A 82 -5.15 -9.56 -2.50
N MET A 83 -5.94 -10.42 -3.13
CA MET A 83 -5.60 -11.17 -4.31
C MET A 83 -6.57 -10.78 -5.43
N ILE A 84 -6.05 -10.34 -6.56
CA ILE A 84 -6.79 -9.79 -7.70
C ILE A 84 -6.75 -10.83 -8.83
N PRO A 85 -7.89 -11.15 -9.46
CA PRO A 85 -7.93 -12.12 -10.55
C PRO A 85 -7.13 -11.61 -11.76
N ILE A 86 -6.38 -12.50 -12.42
CA ILE A 86 -5.51 -12.12 -13.53
C ILE A 86 -6.30 -11.56 -14.71
N SER A 87 -7.55 -12.00 -14.87
CA SER A 87 -8.46 -11.61 -15.94
C SER A 87 -8.62 -10.10 -16.02
N VAL A 88 -8.70 -9.39 -14.89
CA VAL A 88 -8.93 -7.93 -14.86
C VAL A 88 -7.65 -7.09 -14.87
N ILE A 89 -6.47 -7.68 -14.66
CA ILE A 89 -5.23 -6.93 -14.40
C ILE A 89 -4.88 -5.94 -15.52
N SER A 90 -4.93 -6.37 -16.79
CA SER A 90 -4.54 -5.52 -17.92
C SER A 90 -5.42 -4.29 -18.08
N ASP A 91 -6.74 -4.47 -17.98
CA ASP A 91 -7.72 -3.37 -18.07
C ASP A 91 -7.66 -2.45 -16.82
N ALA A 92 -7.52 -3.05 -15.64
CA ALA A 92 -7.45 -2.32 -14.38
C ALA A 92 -6.20 -1.44 -14.30
N PHE A 93 -5.01 -1.99 -14.59
CA PHE A 93 -3.72 -1.37 -14.30
C PHE A 93 -2.96 -0.86 -15.53
N ASN A 94 -3.59 -0.87 -16.71
CA ASN A 94 -2.99 -0.48 -17.99
C ASN A 94 -1.62 -1.15 -18.21
N CYS A 95 -1.59 -2.48 -18.13
CA CYS A 95 -0.38 -3.28 -18.21
C CYS A 95 -0.56 -4.52 -19.11
N ALA A 96 0.55 -4.98 -19.69
CA ALA A 96 0.59 -6.25 -20.40
C ALA A 96 0.76 -7.39 -19.38
N LYS A 97 0.14 -8.54 -19.65
CA LYS A 97 0.30 -9.75 -18.84
C LYS A 97 0.45 -10.97 -19.74
N ASN A 98 1.28 -11.92 -19.32
CA ASN A 98 1.39 -13.23 -19.96
C ASN A 98 1.55 -14.33 -18.91
N VAL A 99 1.07 -15.54 -19.23
CA VAL A 99 1.22 -16.74 -18.39
C VAL A 99 1.97 -17.80 -19.19
N TYR A 100 3.22 -18.07 -18.82
CA TYR A 100 4.05 -19.07 -19.51
C TYR A 100 3.90 -20.44 -18.85
N ASN A 101 3.52 -21.43 -19.67
CA ASN A 101 3.46 -22.85 -19.30
C ASN A 101 2.67 -23.14 -18.01
N GLY A 102 1.74 -22.26 -17.64
CA GLY A 102 1.01 -22.33 -16.37
C GLY A 102 1.88 -22.24 -15.11
N LYS A 103 3.14 -21.79 -15.20
CA LYS A 103 4.12 -21.78 -14.10
C LYS A 103 4.58 -20.38 -13.72
N GLU A 104 4.68 -19.51 -14.71
CA GLU A 104 5.22 -18.16 -14.59
C GLU A 104 4.19 -17.14 -15.07
N ILE A 105 4.07 -16.04 -14.35
CA ILE A 105 3.26 -14.89 -14.74
C ILE A 105 4.20 -13.71 -14.93
N LEU A 106 4.15 -13.11 -16.11
CA LEU A 106 4.86 -11.88 -16.46
C LEU A 106 3.85 -10.73 -16.51
N ILE A 107 4.15 -9.63 -15.83
CA ILE A 107 3.37 -8.39 -15.89
C ILE A 107 4.31 -7.24 -16.24
N GLU A 108 3.98 -6.47 -17.27
CA GLU A 108 4.80 -5.39 -17.81
C GLU A 108 4.00 -4.08 -17.87
N LYS A 109 4.56 -3.01 -17.29
CA LYS A 109 3.98 -1.66 -17.33
C LYS A 109 5.09 -0.64 -17.58
N GLY A 110 5.09 -0.01 -18.75
CA GLY A 110 6.19 0.86 -19.16
C GLY A 110 7.51 0.07 -19.15
N SER A 111 8.53 0.59 -18.47
CA SER A 111 9.83 -0.07 -18.31
C SER A 111 9.88 -1.09 -17.16
N ASN A 112 8.82 -1.21 -16.36
CA ASN A 112 8.77 -2.10 -15.20
C ASN A 112 8.27 -3.49 -15.57
N LYS A 113 9.01 -4.50 -15.13
CA LYS A 113 8.76 -5.92 -15.40
C LYS A 113 8.66 -6.71 -14.11
N ALA A 114 7.53 -7.33 -13.83
CA ALA A 114 7.30 -8.16 -12.66
C ALA A 114 7.01 -9.60 -13.08
N THR A 115 7.92 -10.51 -12.74
CA THR A 115 7.78 -11.96 -12.98
C THR A 115 7.51 -12.69 -11.67
N LEU A 116 6.42 -13.46 -11.65
CA LEU A 116 5.91 -14.21 -10.50
C LEU A 116 5.89 -15.70 -10.84
N TYR A 117 6.09 -16.53 -9.83
CA TYR A 117 6.00 -17.99 -9.97
C TYR A 117 4.97 -18.54 -8.98
N PHE A 118 4.12 -19.45 -9.44
CA PHE A 118 3.12 -20.06 -8.57
C PHE A 118 3.76 -20.78 -7.38
N GLY A 119 3.20 -20.56 -6.18
CA GLY A 119 3.64 -21.23 -4.96
C GLY A 119 5.02 -20.80 -4.44
N LYS A 120 5.72 -19.87 -5.12
CA LYS A 120 7.01 -19.35 -4.67
C LYS A 120 6.85 -18.03 -3.94
N LYS A 121 7.79 -17.78 -3.02
CA LYS A 121 7.85 -16.58 -2.18
C LYS A 121 8.84 -15.54 -2.70
N ASN A 122 9.03 -15.51 -4.01
CA ASN A 122 9.92 -14.60 -4.69
C ASN A 122 9.23 -13.96 -5.90
N ILE A 123 9.74 -12.81 -6.28
CA ILE A 123 9.38 -12.06 -7.47
C ILE A 123 10.67 -11.61 -8.12
N LYS A 124 10.79 -11.79 -9.43
CA LYS A 124 11.83 -11.13 -10.20
C LYS A 124 11.25 -9.80 -10.69
N PHE A 125 11.80 -8.71 -10.22
CA PHE A 125 11.42 -7.37 -10.65
C PHE A 125 12.58 -6.76 -11.41
N ASN A 126 12.34 -6.47 -12.69
CA ASN A 126 13.36 -6.18 -13.69
C ASN A 126 14.44 -7.28 -13.66
N GLU A 127 15.68 -6.92 -13.35
CA GLU A 127 16.80 -7.86 -13.31
C GLU A 127 17.03 -8.49 -11.93
N ASN A 128 16.34 -7.99 -10.91
CA ASN A 128 16.61 -8.31 -9.51
C ASN A 128 15.57 -9.26 -8.90
N ASN A 129 16.00 -10.06 -7.93
CA ASN A 129 15.12 -10.99 -7.20
C ASN A 129 14.80 -10.43 -5.80
N TYR A 130 13.52 -10.44 -5.45
CA TYR A 130 13.02 -9.98 -4.15
C TYR A 130 12.13 -11.03 -3.49
N LYS A 131 11.98 -10.93 -2.16
CA LYS A 131 11.03 -11.76 -1.40
C LYS A 131 9.63 -11.14 -1.46
N ILE A 132 8.63 -11.97 -1.72
CA ILE A 132 7.20 -11.61 -1.64
C ILE A 132 6.44 -12.76 -0.99
N SER A 133 5.49 -12.47 -0.09
CA SER A 133 4.82 -13.52 0.68
C SER A 133 4.00 -14.46 -0.20
N ASN A 134 3.14 -13.89 -1.06
CA ASN A 134 2.26 -14.59 -1.97
C ASN A 134 2.21 -13.79 -3.28
N GLY A 135 3.15 -14.01 -4.19
CA GLY A 135 3.17 -13.25 -5.46
C GLY A 135 1.95 -13.57 -6.33
N ALA A 136 1.74 -14.86 -6.58
CA ALA A 136 0.60 -15.37 -7.32
C ALA A 136 0.14 -16.73 -6.78
N LYS A 137 -1.14 -17.02 -6.99
CA LYS A 137 -1.76 -18.28 -6.58
C LYS A 137 -2.77 -18.74 -7.62
N LYS A 138 -2.79 -20.04 -7.90
CA LYS A 138 -3.87 -20.70 -8.64
C LYS A 138 -4.88 -21.27 -7.65
N ILE A 139 -6.16 -20.99 -7.84
CA ILE A 139 -7.28 -21.58 -7.10
C ILE A 139 -8.24 -22.14 -8.14
N ASN A 140 -8.43 -23.46 -8.15
CA ASN A 140 -9.10 -24.16 -9.25
C ASN A 140 -8.39 -23.80 -10.58
N ASP A 141 -9.10 -23.21 -11.54
CA ASP A 141 -8.52 -22.71 -12.80
C ASP A 141 -8.27 -21.20 -12.84
N SER A 142 -8.62 -20.50 -11.76
CA SER A 142 -8.46 -19.06 -11.62
C SER A 142 -7.07 -18.70 -11.10
N ILE A 143 -6.42 -17.75 -11.77
CA ILE A 143 -5.11 -17.22 -11.38
C ILE A 143 -5.31 -15.89 -10.68
N TYR A 144 -4.70 -15.74 -9.52
CA TYR A 144 -4.75 -14.51 -8.73
C TYR A 144 -3.35 -13.97 -8.45
N VAL A 145 -3.22 -12.65 -8.51
CA VAL A 145 -1.99 -11.91 -8.24
C VAL A 145 -2.19 -11.03 -7.02
N SER A 146 -1.18 -10.96 -6.16
CA SER A 146 -1.25 -10.10 -4.97
C SER A 146 -1.27 -8.62 -5.33
N ALA A 147 -2.11 -7.86 -4.63
CA ALA A 147 -2.13 -6.40 -4.66
C ALA A 147 -0.75 -5.76 -4.43
N LYS A 148 0.14 -6.44 -3.69
CA LYS A 148 1.51 -5.96 -3.43
C LYS A 148 2.37 -5.88 -4.67
N VAL A 149 2.07 -6.67 -5.70
CA VAL A 149 2.80 -6.60 -6.98
C VAL A 149 2.62 -5.21 -7.57
N PHE A 150 1.38 -4.72 -7.60
CA PHE A 150 1.06 -3.38 -8.09
C PHE A 150 1.63 -2.30 -7.19
N SER A 151 1.43 -2.42 -5.88
CA SER A 151 1.77 -1.34 -4.98
C SER A 151 3.25 -1.17 -4.65
N LYS A 152 4.04 -2.24 -4.81
CA LYS A 152 5.49 -2.20 -4.54
C LYS A 152 6.35 -2.13 -5.78
N TYR A 153 5.86 -2.62 -6.93
CA TYR A 153 6.69 -2.84 -8.11
C TYR A 153 6.17 -2.15 -9.36
N LEU A 154 4.87 -1.84 -9.46
CA LEU A 154 4.28 -1.29 -10.69
C LEU A 154 3.73 0.14 -10.51
N ASN A 155 4.28 0.88 -9.54
CA ASN A 155 3.98 2.30 -9.30
C ASN A 155 2.49 2.59 -9.08
N TYR A 156 1.86 1.83 -8.18
CA TYR A 156 0.52 2.14 -7.69
C TYR A 156 0.56 2.40 -6.19
N SER A 157 -0.21 3.38 -5.72
CA SER A 157 -0.62 3.41 -4.31
C SER A 157 -1.74 2.40 -4.09
N TYR A 158 -1.86 1.87 -2.86
CA TYR A 158 -2.94 0.96 -2.47
C TYR A 158 -3.62 1.44 -1.19
N LYS A 159 -4.94 1.48 -1.19
CA LYS A 159 -5.77 1.83 -0.03
C LYS A 159 -6.93 0.83 0.11
N TRP A 160 -7.20 0.43 1.34
CA TRP A 160 -8.35 -0.41 1.71
C TRP A 160 -9.38 0.41 2.47
N ASN A 161 -10.63 0.39 2.03
CA ASN A 161 -11.77 0.94 2.74
C ASN A 161 -12.66 -0.22 3.25
N SER A 162 -12.61 -0.47 4.55
CA SER A 162 -13.38 -1.54 5.20
C SER A 162 -14.89 -1.27 5.22
N LYS A 163 -15.33 0.00 5.23
CA LYS A 163 -16.76 0.34 5.29
C LYS A 163 -17.47 -0.01 3.98
N SER A 164 -16.80 0.22 2.85
CA SER A 164 -17.34 -0.03 1.51
C SER A 164 -16.78 -1.30 0.86
N ASN A 165 -16.03 -2.11 1.61
CA ASN A 165 -15.32 -3.31 1.13
C ASN A 165 -14.54 -3.05 -0.18
N THR A 166 -13.83 -1.92 -0.25
CA THR A 166 -13.23 -1.41 -1.50
C THR A 166 -11.71 -1.36 -1.43
N ALA A 167 -11.07 -1.94 -2.43
CA ALA A 167 -9.66 -1.77 -2.72
C ALA A 167 -9.47 -0.69 -3.79
N SER A 168 -8.73 0.36 -3.46
CA SER A 168 -8.44 1.46 -4.37
C SER A 168 -6.95 1.51 -4.72
N PHE A 169 -6.66 1.64 -6.00
CA PHE A 169 -5.33 1.86 -6.54
C PHE A 169 -5.27 3.17 -7.31
N THR A 170 -4.14 3.87 -7.20
CA THR A 170 -3.90 5.11 -7.95
C THR A 170 -2.47 5.08 -8.46
N ASN A 171 -2.30 5.23 -9.77
CA ASN A 171 -1.01 5.28 -10.43
C ASN A 171 -0.18 6.43 -9.84
N THR A 172 1.07 6.15 -9.52
CA THR A 172 2.03 7.10 -8.93
C THR A 172 3.25 7.35 -9.82
N ALA A 173 3.28 6.73 -11.01
CA ALA A 173 4.29 6.98 -12.03
C ALA A 173 4.03 8.30 -12.75
#